data_AF-K2KDD5-F1
#
_entry.id   AF-K2KDD5-F1
#
_cell.length_a   1.000
_cell.length_b   1.000
_cell.length_c   1.000
_cell.angle_alpha   90.00
_cell.angle_beta   90.00
_cell.angle_gamma   90.00
#
_symmetry.space_group_name_H-M   'P 1'
#
loop_
_entity.id
_entity.type
_entity.pdbx_description
1 polymer ?
#
loop_
_entity_poly.entity_id
_entity_poly.type
_entity_poly.pdbx_seq_one_letter_code
_entity_poly.pdbx_strand_id
1 'polypeptide(L)'
;MAKQTWNATRISYWQKQRAAGKWRFVRKYGARWGILMFIAFMIFHLITRVNFNSPDWQAQLWASIITNLITWSIGGLLFGLVVWYTNERSFRRFQQQQQASSASSDSSTND
;
A
#
# COMPACT_ATOMS: atom_id res chain seq x y z
N MET A 1 -6.25 5.05 -16.69
CA MET A 1 -6.56 4.46 -15.35
C MET A 1 -7.49 3.28 -15.55
N ALA A 2 -7.08 2.05 -15.25
CA ALA A 2 -7.94 0.88 -15.41
C ALA A 2 -9.14 0.97 -14.45
N LYS A 3 -10.38 0.87 -14.97
CA LYS A 3 -11.58 0.72 -14.13
C LYS A 3 -11.45 -0.59 -13.35
N GLN A 4 -11.21 -0.51 -12.05
CA GLN A 4 -11.23 -1.70 -11.20
C GLN A 4 -12.65 -2.26 -11.16
N THR A 5 -12.86 -3.41 -11.77
CA THR A 5 -14.09 -4.18 -11.63
C THR A 5 -14.05 -4.96 -10.32
N TRP A 6 -15.08 -4.81 -9.49
CA TRP A 6 -15.26 -5.59 -8.27
C TRP A 6 -15.93 -6.91 -8.63
N ASN A 7 -15.21 -8.03 -8.51
CA ASN A 7 -15.77 -9.37 -8.61
C ASN A 7 -15.98 -9.98 -7.21
N ALA A 8 -16.80 -11.03 -7.10
CA ALA A 8 -17.10 -11.69 -5.82
C ALA A 8 -15.83 -12.13 -5.05
N THR A 9 -14.80 -12.55 -5.78
CA THR A 9 -13.50 -12.92 -5.23
C THR A 9 -12.76 -11.73 -4.60
N ARG A 10 -12.71 -10.56 -5.27
CA ARG A 10 -12.09 -9.35 -4.69
C ARG A 10 -12.86 -8.81 -3.50
N ILE A 11 -14.20 -8.90 -3.54
CA ILE A 11 -15.07 -8.46 -2.45
C ILE A 11 -14.79 -9.29 -1.19
N SER A 12 -14.84 -10.61 -1.29
CA SER A 12 -14.56 -11.50 -0.17
C SER A 12 -13.13 -11.37 0.35
N TYR A 13 -12.16 -11.17 -0.56
CA TYR A 13 -10.77 -10.93 -0.18
C TYR A 13 -10.58 -9.60 0.56
N TRP A 14 -11.18 -8.52 0.06
CA TRP A 14 -11.14 -7.21 0.72
C TRP A 14 -11.86 -7.23 2.07
N GLN A 15 -12.99 -7.92 2.19
CA GLN A 15 -13.68 -8.11 3.46
C GLN A 15 -12.83 -8.87 4.49
N LYS A 16 -12.15 -9.95 4.09
CA LYS A 16 -11.20 -10.68 4.94
C LYS A 16 -10.04 -9.77 5.39
N GLN A 17 -9.51 -8.95 4.48
CA GLN A 17 -8.46 -7.99 4.80
C GLN A 17 -8.94 -6.87 5.73
N ARG A 18 -10.19 -6.41 5.54
CA ARG A 18 -10.83 -5.41 6.40
C ARG A 18 -11.03 -5.95 7.82
N ALA A 19 -11.49 -7.20 7.95
CA ALA A 19 -11.67 -7.90 9.23
C ALA A 19 -10.36 -8.10 9.98
N ALA A 20 -9.24 -8.28 9.26
CA ALA A 20 -7.91 -8.43 9.87
C ALA A 20 -7.32 -7.10 10.43
N GLY A 21 -7.94 -5.96 10.12
CA GLY A 21 -7.61 -4.65 10.68
C GLY A 21 -6.60 -3.82 9.87
N LYS A 22 -6.84 -2.49 9.84
CA LYS A 22 -6.06 -1.48 9.10
C LYS A 22 -4.55 -1.59 9.36
N TRP A 23 -4.15 -1.64 10.62
CA TRP A 23 -2.73 -1.68 11.00
C TRP A 23 -2.02 -2.99 10.63
N ARG A 24 -2.75 -4.10 10.51
CA ARG A 24 -2.19 -5.39 10.07
C ARG A 24 -1.95 -5.39 8.57
N PHE A 25 -2.86 -4.78 7.80
CA PHE A 25 -2.69 -4.56 6.37
C PHE A 25 -1.52 -3.60 6.09
N VAL A 26 -1.49 -2.44 6.74
CA VAL A 26 -0.42 -1.44 6.58
C VAL A 26 0.93 -2.04 6.93
N ARG A 27 1.06 -2.81 8.04
CA ARG A 27 2.32 -3.50 8.35
C ARG A 27 2.70 -4.52 7.28
N LYS A 28 1.77 -5.36 6.81
CA LYS A 28 2.10 -6.44 5.86
C LYS A 28 2.47 -5.92 4.47
N TYR A 29 1.77 -4.91 3.98
CA TYR A 29 2.03 -4.30 2.67
C TYR A 29 3.11 -3.23 2.73
N GLY A 30 3.04 -2.34 3.72
CA GLY A 30 4.04 -1.29 3.94
C GLY A 30 5.42 -1.83 4.28
N ALA A 31 5.53 -2.88 5.12
CA ALA A 31 6.84 -3.47 5.41
C ALA A 31 7.43 -4.21 4.21
N ARG A 32 6.62 -4.95 3.43
CA ARG A 32 7.10 -5.57 2.19
C ARG A 32 7.63 -4.52 1.20
N TRP A 33 6.91 -3.42 1.04
CA TRP A 33 7.31 -2.34 0.13
C TRP A 33 8.55 -1.60 0.64
N GLY A 34 8.59 -1.29 1.93
CA GLY A 34 9.74 -0.65 2.59
C GLY A 34 11.01 -1.50 2.53
N ILE A 35 10.91 -2.82 2.77
CA ILE A 35 12.05 -3.76 2.67
C ILE A 35 12.59 -3.82 1.24
N LEU A 36 11.70 -3.93 0.24
CA LEU A 36 12.11 -4.04 -1.16
C LEU A 36 12.83 -2.77 -1.64
N MET A 37 12.33 -1.60 -1.23
CA MET A 37 12.97 -0.32 -1.53
C MET A 37 14.26 -0.11 -0.74
N PHE A 38 14.33 -0.54 0.53
CA PHE A 38 15.55 -0.49 1.32
C PHE A 38 16.67 -1.29 0.63
N ILE A 39 16.38 -2.51 0.17
CA ILE A 39 17.34 -3.34 -0.54
C ILE A 39 17.77 -2.67 -1.86
N ALA A 40 16.82 -2.19 -2.66
CA ALA A 40 17.13 -1.54 -3.94
C ALA A 40 18.01 -0.30 -3.77
N PHE A 41 17.71 0.54 -2.76
CA PHE A 41 18.45 1.77 -2.52
C PHE A 41 19.81 1.51 -1.88
N MET A 42 19.92 0.49 -1.03
CA MET A 42 21.19 0.05 -0.46
C MET A 42 22.13 -0.45 -1.56
N ILE A 43 21.62 -1.27 -2.50
CA ILE A 43 22.37 -1.71 -3.68
C ILE A 43 22.79 -0.51 -4.54
N PHE A 44 21.86 0.41 -4.83
CA PHE A 44 22.16 1.61 -5.61
C PHE A 44 23.23 2.48 -4.95
N HIS A 45 23.15 2.69 -3.63
CA HIS A 45 24.12 3.48 -2.87
C HIS A 45 25.50 2.81 -2.85
N LEU A 46 25.54 1.49 -2.67
CA LEU A 46 26.78 0.73 -2.69
C LEU A 46 27.49 0.82 -4.05
N ILE A 47 26.73 0.86 -5.15
CA ILE A 47 27.27 0.94 -6.51
C ILE A 47 27.68 2.37 -6.90
N THR A 48 26.94 3.39 -6.46
CA THR A 48 27.09 4.76 -7.00
C THR A 48 27.78 5.75 -6.07
N ARG A 49 27.77 5.52 -4.76
CA ARG A 49 28.12 6.55 -3.76
C ARG A 49 29.24 6.12 -2.81
N VAL A 50 29.49 4.82 -2.64
CA VAL A 50 30.53 4.34 -1.74
C VAL A 50 31.88 4.40 -2.45
N ASN A 51 32.63 5.46 -2.15
CA ASN A 51 34.06 5.50 -2.49
C ASN A 51 34.84 4.87 -1.33
N PHE A 52 35.17 3.58 -1.47
CA PHE A 52 35.87 2.80 -0.45
C PHE A 52 37.26 3.34 -0.09
N ASN A 53 37.78 4.29 -0.86
CA ASN A 53 39.07 4.95 -0.60
C ASN A 53 38.97 6.20 0.31
N SER A 54 37.76 6.69 0.64
CA SER A 54 37.64 7.84 1.54
C SER A 54 37.72 7.39 3.01
N PRO A 55 38.43 8.09 3.91
CA PRO A 55 38.53 7.70 5.31
C PRO A 55 37.18 7.68 6.04
N ASP A 56 36.20 8.45 5.56
CA ASP A 56 34.87 8.60 6.18
C ASP A 56 33.80 7.69 5.57
N TRP A 57 34.19 6.72 4.75
CA TRP A 57 33.25 5.87 4.00
C TRP A 57 32.24 5.15 4.91
N GLN A 58 32.66 4.73 6.11
CA GLN A 58 31.80 4.07 7.09
C GLN A 58 30.75 5.03 7.65
N ALA A 59 31.15 6.25 8.05
CA ALA A 59 30.24 7.24 8.59
C ALA A 59 29.17 7.66 7.57
N GLN A 60 29.56 7.84 6.31
CA GLN A 60 28.65 8.15 5.21
C GLN A 60 27.67 6.99 4.92
N LEU A 61 28.16 5.75 5.01
CA LEU A 61 27.32 4.55 4.85
C LEU A 61 26.25 4.47 5.95
N TRP A 62 26.65 4.60 7.22
CA TRP A 62 25.73 4.53 8.36
C TRP A 62 24.71 5.66 8.35
N ALA A 63 25.14 6.90 8.04
CA ALA A 63 24.23 8.03 7.89
C ALA A 63 23.18 7.74 6.79
N SER A 64 23.63 7.27 5.63
CA SER A 64 22.74 6.95 4.50
C SER A 64 21.78 5.81 4.80
N ILE A 65 22.21 4.79 5.56
CA ILE A 65 21.35 3.69 6.01
C ILE A 65 20.26 4.23 6.94
N ILE A 66 20.61 5.07 7.92
CA ILE A 66 19.64 5.62 8.88
C ILE A 66 18.64 6.53 8.18
N THR A 67 19.09 7.45 7.32
CA THR A 67 18.21 8.36 6.58
C THR A 67 17.27 7.61 5.64
N ASN A 68 17.77 6.56 4.96
CA ASN A 68 16.94 5.69 4.15
C ASN A 68 15.93 4.93 5.02
N LEU A 69 16.36 4.34 6.13
CA LEU A 69 15.48 3.56 6.98
C LEU A 69 14.30 4.40 7.47
N ILE A 70 14.56 5.65 7.89
CA ILE A 70 13.52 6.58 8.34
C ILE A 70 12.61 6.97 7.16
N THR A 71 13.18 7.41 6.04
CA THR A 71 12.44 7.85 4.85
C THR A 71 11.54 6.74 4.30
N TRP A 72 12.08 5.53 4.15
CA TRP A 72 11.35 4.39 3.61
C TRP A 72 10.37 3.77 4.61
N SER A 73 10.63 3.83 5.92
CA SER A 73 9.65 3.43 6.93
C SER A 73 8.43 4.34 6.89
N ILE A 74 8.63 5.65 6.81
CA ILE A 74 7.56 6.63 6.68
C ILE A 74 6.83 6.46 5.35
N GLY A 75 7.57 6.32 4.24
CA GLY A 75 7.02 6.10 2.91
C GLY A 75 6.19 4.81 2.80
N GLY A 76 6.68 3.69 3.33
CA GLY A 76 5.96 2.43 3.35
C GLY A 76 4.67 2.48 4.19
N LEU A 77 4.69 3.22 5.30
CA LEU A 77 3.53 3.42 6.16
C LEU A 77 2.47 4.29 5.48
N LEU A 78 2.88 5.40 4.85
CA LEU A 78 2.03 6.24 4.00
C LEU A 78 1.45 5.46 2.83
N PHE A 79 2.26 4.67 2.13
CA PHE A 79 1.80 3.87 1.00
C PHE A 79 0.75 2.83 1.43
N GLY A 80 1.01 2.10 2.52
CA GLY A 80 0.05 1.15 3.08
C GLY A 80 -1.26 1.83 3.48
N LEU A 81 -1.20 3.05 4.04
CA LEU A 81 -2.37 3.86 4.36
C LEU A 81 -3.12 4.28 3.11
N VAL A 82 -2.43 4.83 2.10
CA VAL A 82 -3.05 5.26 0.85
C VAL A 82 -3.77 4.09 0.21
N VAL A 83 -3.11 2.94 0.00
CA VAL A 83 -3.72 1.74 -0.59
C VAL A 83 -4.97 1.31 0.17
N TRP A 84 -4.93 1.35 1.50
CA TRP A 84 -6.10 1.06 2.33
C TRP A 84 -7.26 2.02 2.05
N TYR A 85 -7.00 3.34 2.06
CA TYR A 85 -8.03 4.34 1.80
C TYR A 85 -8.58 4.27 0.37
N THR A 86 -7.75 3.99 -0.63
CA THR A 86 -8.20 3.87 -2.02
C THR A 86 -9.14 2.67 -2.20
N ASN A 87 -8.78 1.53 -1.62
CA ASN A 87 -9.63 0.33 -1.67
C ASN A 87 -10.93 0.52 -0.87
N GLU A 88 -10.85 1.13 0.31
CA GLU A 88 -12.01 1.45 1.15
C GLU A 88 -13.00 2.37 0.41
N ARG A 89 -12.48 3.44 -0.23
CA ARG A 89 -13.29 4.39 -1.00
C ARG A 89 -13.95 3.72 -2.21
N SER A 90 -13.21 2.87 -2.92
CA SER A 90 -13.70 2.13 -4.08
C SER A 90 -14.79 1.12 -3.67
N PHE A 91 -14.61 0.43 -2.53
CA PHE A 91 -15.59 -0.52 -2.01
C PHE A 91 -16.89 0.14 -1.59
N ARG A 92 -16.82 1.31 -0.91
CA ARG A 92 -18.02 2.07 -0.53
C ARG A 92 -18.86 2.49 -1.73
N ARG A 93 -18.20 2.94 -2.81
CA ARG A 93 -18.87 3.30 -4.07
C ARG A 93 -19.59 2.10 -4.69
N PHE A 94 -18.97 0.93 -4.64
CA PHE A 94 -19.58 -0.31 -5.13
C PHE A 94 -20.82 -0.70 -4.32
N GLN A 95 -20.78 -0.61 -2.98
CA GLN A 95 -21.95 -0.91 -2.13
C GLN A 95 -23.14 0.03 -2.41
N GLN A 96 -22.87 1.32 -2.61
CA GLN A 96 -23.90 2.30 -2.96
C GLN A 96 -24.57 1.97 -4.30
N GLN A 97 -23.80 1.53 -5.31
CA GLN A 97 -24.35 1.12 -6.59
C GLN A 97 -25.22 -0.13 -6.48
N GLN A 98 -24.80 -1.14 -5.69
CA GLN A 98 -25.61 -2.34 -5.49
C GLN A 98 -26.94 -2.04 -4.78
N GLN A 99 -26.95 -1.17 -3.76
CA GLN A 99 -28.17 -0.78 -3.06
C GLN A 99 -29.13 0.01 -3.96
N ALA A 100 -28.60 0.91 -4.79
CA ALA A 100 -29.41 1.65 -5.76
C ALA A 100 -30.04 0.70 -6.80
N SER A 101 -29.28 -0.28 -7.29
CA SER A 101 -29.79 -1.28 -8.24
C SER A 101 -30.83 -2.22 -7.64
N SER A 102 -30.66 -2.68 -6.39
CA SER A 102 -31.68 -3.51 -5.72
C SER A 102 -32.97 -2.72 -5.43
N ALA A 103 -32.85 -1.45 -5.03
CA ALA A 103 -34.02 -0.60 -4.78
C ALA A 103 -34.83 -0.31 -6.05
N SER A 104 -34.18 -0.20 -7.22
CA SER A 104 -34.88 -0.03 -8.51
C SER A 104 -35.57 -1.30 -9.02
N SER A 105 -35.06 -2.48 -8.64
CA SER A 105 -35.71 -3.76 -8.96
C SER A 105 -37.03 -3.95 -8.20
N ASP A 106 -37.03 -3.59 -6.91
CA ASP A 106 -38.20 -3.73 -6.04
C ASP A 106 -39.32 -2.74 -6.39
N SER A 107 -38.99 -1.57 -6.95
CA SER A 107 -40.00 -0.61 -7.42
C SER A 107 -40.70 -1.05 -8.72
N SER A 108 -40.10 -1.95 -9.50
CA SER A 108 -40.64 -2.38 -10.80
C SER A 108 -41.55 -3.62 -10.71
N THR A 109 -41.68 -4.21 -9.52
CA THR A 109 -42.48 -5.42 -9.26
C THR A 109 -43.82 -5.10 -8.60
N ASN A 110 -44.05 -3.84 -8.22
CA ASN A 110 -45.27 -3.38 -7.54
C ASN A 110 -46.22 -2.57 -8.45
N ASP A 111 -45.98 -2.54 -9.76
CA ASP A 111 -46.90 -2.00 -10.78
C ASP A 111 -47.48 -3.16 -11.61
#